data_AF-A0A286G950-F1
#
_entry.id   AF-A0A286G950-F1
#
_cell.length_a   1.000
_cell.length_b   1.000
_cell.length_c   1.000
_cell.angle_alpha   90.00
_cell.angle_beta   90.00
_cell.angle_gamma   90.00
#
_symmetry.space_group_name_H-M   'P 1'
#
loop_
_entity.id
_entity.type
_entity.pdbx_description
1 polymer ?
#
loop_
_entity_poly.entity_id
_entity_poly.type
_entity_poly.pdbx_seq_one_letter_code
_entity_poly.pdbx_strand_id
1 'polypeptide(L)'
;MQNLSPNGVAQASQAAFVKRKPTTARIGVFGVGYYKYWSQFDGLLDDLLKKQAVFIEKVESMGAVDIVDFGLIDDVTKAYELVPKLNAANLDLIFCDMLTYATSSTFGIIIKSVDIPIVLVALQPDKAMNYSQASTYLQLYNDDICSLPEFAGVAVRMGKKVPQMIIGTLHDDPAADAEIEEYCRIAAVLHDLKTAKIGHIGHPIEAMLDMHSDSTMLTAHFGAHIVQCEAHEIVTEYQQATETEINAVKERILAFFDTPDPVSDPISEKLRDSDLHIAAQAAVALERFVKARKLDGLAYYYDGPDGSDTRVVMSNLIVGNSLLQGAGFPMCGESDLKTCIAMLIMERLGIGGSFAEFHPVDFNEDFVLVGHDGPHNIAIAEGQPVLRSLKKYHGKPGFGAGVEFKIKEGPITMLSISSNYEGKMKFVIAEGESIAGPIPPTGNTNTRGFFKPDVRTFLKRWIQEGPTHHFALGIGHHAESIRKIADYLKIESVIVNG
;
A
#
# COMPACT_ATOMS: atom_id res chain seq x y z
N MET A 1 4.63 -17.85 -46.72
CA MET A 1 5.41 -17.26 -45.62
C MET A 1 4.98 -15.82 -45.48
N GLN A 2 4.09 -15.54 -44.54
CA GLN A 2 3.87 -14.19 -44.01
C GLN A 2 3.12 -14.32 -42.68
N ASN A 3 3.76 -13.74 -41.67
CA ASN A 3 3.51 -13.75 -40.24
C ASN A 3 2.05 -13.56 -39.81
N LEU A 4 1.56 -14.50 -39.00
CA LEU A 4 0.41 -14.30 -38.12
C LEU A 4 0.87 -13.48 -36.91
N SER A 5 0.24 -12.32 -36.70
CA SER A 5 0.38 -11.53 -35.48
C SER A 5 -0.33 -12.24 -34.31
N PRO A 6 0.30 -12.43 -33.15
CA PRO A 6 -0.36 -13.00 -31.98
C PRO A 6 -1.05 -11.89 -31.18
N ASN A 7 -2.20 -11.40 -31.66
CA ASN A 7 -3.07 -10.50 -30.89
C ASN A 7 -4.44 -11.15 -30.68
N GLY A 8 -4.41 -12.34 -30.08
CA GLY A 8 -5.60 -13.02 -29.63
C GLY A 8 -5.28 -13.75 -28.34
N VAL A 9 -5.60 -13.11 -27.21
CA VAL A 9 -6.04 -13.66 -25.91
C VAL A 9 -5.76 -12.57 -24.86
N ALA A 10 -6.81 -11.81 -24.50
CA ALA A 10 -7.02 -11.17 -23.20
C ALA A 10 -8.13 -10.11 -23.32
N GLN A 11 -9.38 -10.53 -23.52
CA GLN A 11 -10.52 -9.64 -23.31
C GLN A 11 -11.76 -10.46 -22.92
N ALA A 12 -11.81 -10.82 -21.65
CA ALA A 12 -13.03 -11.01 -20.86
C ALA A 12 -12.68 -11.28 -19.38
N SER A 13 -12.18 -10.28 -18.66
CA SER A 13 -12.28 -10.30 -17.20
C SER A 13 -13.44 -9.38 -16.80
N GLN A 14 -14.66 -9.91 -16.69
CA GLN A 14 -15.61 -9.29 -15.77
C GLN A 14 -14.98 -9.48 -14.39
N ALA A 15 -14.41 -8.40 -13.83
CA ALA A 15 -13.76 -8.49 -12.53
C ALA A 15 -14.74 -9.06 -11.50
N ALA A 16 -14.32 -10.07 -10.73
CA ALA A 16 -15.15 -10.71 -9.70
C ALA A 16 -15.53 -9.79 -8.54
N PHE A 17 -15.06 -8.55 -8.57
CA PHE A 17 -15.26 -7.54 -7.57
C PHE A 17 -15.11 -6.16 -8.23
N VAL A 18 -15.81 -5.18 -7.69
CA VAL A 18 -15.65 -3.79 -8.10
C VAL A 18 -14.47 -3.21 -7.33
N LYS A 19 -13.37 -2.91 -8.01
CA LYS A 19 -12.21 -2.28 -7.36
C LYS A 19 -12.61 -0.98 -6.67
N ARG A 20 -12.08 -0.78 -5.47
CA ARG A 20 -12.15 0.50 -4.75
C ARG A 20 -11.61 1.61 -5.66
N LYS A 21 -12.24 2.79 -5.59
CA LYS A 21 -11.70 3.97 -6.25
C LYS A 21 -10.31 4.28 -5.67
N PRO A 22 -9.33 4.65 -6.51
CA PRO A 22 -8.05 5.15 -6.02
C PRO A 22 -8.25 6.30 -5.03
N THR A 23 -7.43 6.34 -4.00
CA THR A 23 -7.43 7.42 -3.01
C THR A 23 -7.01 8.71 -3.68
N THR A 24 -7.78 9.79 -3.47
CA THR A 24 -7.41 11.12 -3.97
C THR A 24 -6.56 11.84 -2.92
N ALA A 25 -5.24 11.80 -3.08
CA ALA A 25 -4.33 12.47 -2.16
C ALA A 25 -4.34 13.99 -2.36
N ARG A 26 -4.27 14.77 -1.28
CA ARG A 26 -4.26 16.23 -1.37
C ARG A 26 -2.82 16.75 -1.32
N ILE A 27 -2.32 17.25 -2.44
CA ILE A 27 -0.91 17.62 -2.62
C ILE A 27 -0.79 19.14 -2.76
N GLY A 28 0.08 19.75 -1.96
CA GLY A 28 0.43 21.16 -2.14
C GLY A 28 1.60 21.31 -3.09
N VAL A 29 1.55 22.31 -3.98
CA VAL A 29 2.69 22.69 -4.81
C VAL A 29 2.99 24.17 -4.59
N PHE A 30 4.25 24.50 -4.34
CA PHE A 30 4.71 25.88 -4.42
C PHE A 30 6.08 25.94 -5.07
N GLY A 31 6.30 26.95 -5.91
CA GLY A 31 7.59 27.22 -6.53
C GLY A 31 8.44 28.10 -5.61
N VAL A 32 9.76 28.02 -5.74
CA VAL A 32 10.68 28.99 -5.13
C VAL A 32 11.54 29.68 -6.19
N GLY A 33 11.85 30.95 -5.94
CA GLY A 33 12.74 31.74 -6.79
C GLY A 33 13.38 32.89 -6.01
N TYR A 34 13.97 33.84 -6.72
CA TYR A 34 14.58 35.01 -6.09
C TYR A 34 14.14 36.30 -6.76
N TYR A 35 13.38 37.11 -6.01
CA TYR A 35 12.70 38.28 -6.55
C TYR A 35 13.59 39.34 -7.21
N LYS A 36 14.90 39.35 -6.91
CA LYS A 36 15.87 40.24 -7.55
C LYS A 36 16.04 39.98 -9.04
N TYR A 37 15.79 38.76 -9.49
CA TYR A 37 15.94 38.39 -10.89
C TYR A 37 14.87 39.03 -11.79
N TRP A 38 13.67 39.28 -11.27
CA TRP A 38 12.53 39.75 -12.07
C TRP A 38 12.77 41.09 -12.77
N SER A 39 13.46 42.01 -12.12
CA SER A 39 13.82 43.32 -12.72
C SER A 39 15.15 43.30 -13.47
N GLN A 40 15.91 42.21 -13.37
CA GLN A 40 17.24 42.08 -13.98
C GLN A 40 17.19 41.34 -15.32
N PHE A 41 16.24 40.42 -15.49
CA PHE A 41 16.15 39.51 -16.62
C PHE A 41 14.72 39.49 -17.17
N ASP A 42 14.46 40.33 -18.17
CA ASP A 42 13.15 40.45 -18.82
C ASP A 42 12.66 39.08 -19.33
N GLY A 43 11.42 38.72 -18.98
CA GLY A 43 10.78 37.46 -19.40
C GLY A 43 11.06 36.24 -18.52
N LEU A 44 12.06 36.28 -17.65
CA LEU A 44 12.48 35.10 -16.86
C LEU A 44 11.36 34.60 -15.94
N LEU A 45 10.67 35.51 -15.23
CA LEU A 45 9.58 35.14 -14.33
C LEU A 45 8.48 34.37 -15.06
N ASP A 46 8.07 34.87 -16.24
CA ASP A 46 7.00 34.24 -17.03
C ASP A 46 7.41 32.84 -17.49
N ASP A 47 8.67 32.66 -17.90
CA ASP A 47 9.19 31.36 -18.31
C ASP A 47 9.31 30.37 -17.13
N LEU A 48 9.69 30.84 -15.94
CA LEU A 48 9.68 30.01 -14.73
C LEU A 48 8.26 29.62 -14.29
N LEU A 49 7.27 30.50 -14.44
CA LEU A 49 5.87 30.15 -14.15
C LEU A 49 5.32 29.13 -15.15
N LYS A 50 5.70 29.22 -16.43
CA LYS A 50 5.36 28.18 -17.42
C LYS A 50 5.98 26.83 -17.06
N LYS A 51 7.25 26.84 -16.61
CA LYS A 51 7.94 25.65 -16.12
C LYS A 51 7.21 25.01 -14.94
N GLN A 52 6.80 25.80 -13.95
CA GLN A 52 6.01 25.33 -12.82
C GLN A 52 4.68 24.70 -13.28
N ALA A 53 4.00 25.33 -14.23
CA ALA A 53 2.75 24.82 -14.78
C ALA A 53 2.93 23.43 -15.41
N VAL A 54 4.01 23.20 -16.16
CA VAL A 54 4.34 21.86 -16.71
C VAL A 54 4.55 20.83 -15.61
N PHE A 55 5.23 21.19 -14.51
CA PHE A 55 5.39 20.28 -13.38
C PHE A 55 4.03 19.96 -12.72
N ILE A 56 3.17 20.96 -12.51
CA ILE A 56 1.82 20.75 -11.97
C ILE A 56 1.02 19.82 -12.89
N GLU A 57 0.99 20.07 -14.20
CA GLU A 57 0.32 19.21 -15.19
C GLU A 57 0.83 17.77 -15.14
N LYS A 58 2.14 17.55 -14.93
CA LYS A 58 2.71 16.21 -14.73
C LYS A 58 2.15 15.53 -13.49
N VAL A 59 2.11 16.23 -12.35
CA VAL A 59 1.56 15.68 -11.10
C VAL A 59 0.06 15.36 -11.30
N GLU A 60 -0.71 16.23 -11.95
CA GLU A 60 -2.13 15.99 -12.26
C GLU A 60 -2.32 14.75 -13.15
N SER A 61 -1.42 14.55 -14.12
CA SER A 61 -1.48 13.44 -15.07
C SER A 61 -1.28 12.06 -14.43
N MET A 62 -0.64 12.00 -13.24
CA MET A 62 -0.49 10.76 -12.48
C MET A 62 -1.83 10.19 -12.00
N GLY A 63 -2.86 11.04 -11.94
CA GLY A 63 -4.22 10.66 -11.55
C GLY A 63 -4.40 10.52 -10.05
N ALA A 64 -5.67 10.64 -9.61
CA ALA A 64 -6.07 10.52 -8.20
C ALA A 64 -5.27 11.44 -7.24
N VAL A 65 -5.02 12.67 -7.66
CA VAL A 65 -4.47 13.73 -6.82
C VAL A 65 -5.36 14.96 -6.89
N ASP A 66 -5.44 15.69 -5.79
CA ASP A 66 -6.09 16.99 -5.67
C ASP A 66 -5.01 18.01 -5.34
N ILE A 67 -4.63 18.82 -6.33
CA ILE A 67 -3.52 19.76 -6.22
C ILE A 67 -4.01 21.11 -5.70
N VAL A 68 -3.29 21.62 -4.71
CA VAL A 68 -3.41 23.00 -4.25
C VAL A 68 -2.14 23.75 -4.66
N ASP A 69 -2.23 24.54 -5.73
CA ASP A 69 -1.14 25.43 -6.14
C ASP A 69 -1.12 26.69 -5.26
N PHE A 70 0.01 26.94 -4.61
CA PHE A 70 0.26 28.11 -3.78
C PHE A 70 1.11 29.18 -4.48
N GLY A 71 1.46 28.96 -5.75
CA GLY A 71 2.23 29.88 -6.57
C GLY A 71 3.70 29.95 -6.18
N LEU A 72 4.33 31.09 -6.51
CA LEU A 72 5.76 31.33 -6.35
C LEU A 72 6.12 32.06 -5.05
N ILE A 73 7.05 31.50 -4.30
CA ILE A 73 7.64 32.06 -3.08
C ILE A 73 9.06 32.53 -3.37
N ASP A 74 9.17 33.81 -3.70
CA ASP A 74 10.40 34.47 -4.17
C ASP A 74 11.00 35.47 -3.17
N ASP A 75 10.31 35.69 -2.04
CA ASP A 75 10.76 36.51 -0.92
C ASP A 75 10.30 35.95 0.44
N VAL A 76 10.94 36.44 1.51
CA VAL A 76 10.70 35.96 2.88
C VAL A 76 9.30 36.29 3.39
N THR A 77 8.69 37.41 3.00
CA THR A 77 7.36 37.81 3.47
C THR A 77 6.33 36.81 2.99
N LYS A 78 6.37 36.44 1.69
CA LYS A 78 5.51 35.41 1.12
C LYS A 78 5.66 34.06 1.82
N ALA A 79 6.89 33.70 2.22
CA ALA A 79 7.12 32.45 2.96
C ALA A 79 6.40 32.42 4.32
N TYR A 80 6.43 33.52 5.08
CA TYR A 80 5.68 33.63 6.35
C TYR A 80 4.17 33.63 6.13
N GLU A 81 3.68 34.29 5.07
CA GLU A 81 2.25 34.30 4.71
C GLU A 81 1.74 32.93 4.21
N LEU A 82 2.63 32.10 3.65
CA LEU A 82 2.29 30.78 3.14
C LEU A 82 2.05 29.76 4.27
N VAL A 83 2.81 29.82 5.37
CA VAL A 83 2.70 28.86 6.49
C VAL A 83 1.26 28.61 6.98
N PRO A 84 0.44 29.63 7.32
CA PRO A 84 -0.94 29.39 7.74
C PRO A 84 -1.80 28.77 6.65
N LYS A 85 -1.53 29.06 5.36
CA LYS A 85 -2.27 28.49 4.23
C LYS A 85 -1.96 27.00 4.05
N LEU A 86 -0.68 26.61 4.17
CA LEU A 86 -0.27 25.20 4.12
C LEU A 86 -0.94 24.38 5.24
N ASN A 87 -0.92 24.91 6.48
CA ASN A 87 -1.56 24.24 7.62
C ASN A 87 -3.08 24.14 7.47
N ALA A 88 -3.74 25.14 6.88
CA ALA A 88 -5.19 25.14 6.66
C ALA A 88 -5.62 24.21 5.52
N ALA A 89 -4.73 23.89 4.58
CA ALA A 89 -5.08 23.16 3.36
C ALA A 89 -5.22 21.64 3.54
N ASN A 90 -4.94 21.10 4.74
CA ASN A 90 -5.05 19.67 5.07
C ASN A 90 -4.32 18.77 4.05
N LEU A 91 -3.05 19.07 3.80
CA LEU A 91 -2.25 18.41 2.79
C LEU A 91 -1.67 17.07 3.30
N ASP A 92 -1.45 16.15 2.38
CA ASP A 92 -0.81 14.87 2.61
C ASP A 92 0.69 14.91 2.32
N LEU A 93 1.07 15.72 1.33
CA LEU A 93 2.44 15.95 0.90
C LEU A 93 2.56 17.32 0.23
N ILE A 94 3.75 17.89 0.25
CA ILE A 94 4.10 19.13 -0.46
C ILE A 94 5.25 18.85 -1.42
N PHE A 95 5.08 19.28 -2.68
CA PHE A 95 6.20 19.50 -3.58
C PHE A 95 6.64 20.96 -3.52
N CYS A 96 7.91 21.18 -3.19
CA CYS A 96 8.58 22.46 -3.29
C CYS A 96 9.38 22.48 -4.61
N ASP A 97 8.83 23.13 -5.62
CA ASP A 97 9.40 23.18 -6.97
C ASP A 97 10.50 24.24 -7.07
N MET A 98 11.72 23.80 -7.34
CA MET A 98 12.94 24.61 -7.34
C MET A 98 13.12 25.24 -8.72
N LEU A 99 12.37 26.30 -9.02
CA LEU A 99 12.33 26.88 -10.37
C LEU A 99 13.67 27.51 -10.81
N THR A 100 14.42 28.06 -9.86
CA THR A 100 15.74 28.69 -10.02
C THR A 100 16.39 28.84 -8.63
N TYR A 101 17.47 29.61 -8.51
CA TYR A 101 17.99 29.98 -7.20
C TYR A 101 16.97 30.76 -6.37
N ALA A 102 16.78 30.30 -5.13
CA ALA A 102 16.05 30.92 -4.04
C ALA A 102 16.90 30.90 -2.76
N THR A 103 16.83 31.96 -1.97
CA THR A 103 17.53 32.00 -0.66
C THR A 103 16.85 31.08 0.36
N SER A 104 17.59 30.47 1.27
CA SER A 104 17.03 29.66 2.38
C SER A 104 15.97 30.39 3.21
N SER A 105 15.94 31.73 3.18
CA SER A 105 14.93 32.51 3.90
C SER A 105 13.50 32.27 3.40
N THR A 106 13.32 31.85 2.14
CA THR A 106 12.00 31.52 1.57
C THR A 106 11.50 30.13 1.99
N PHE A 107 12.38 29.28 2.52
CA PHE A 107 12.06 27.90 2.91
C PHE A 107 12.17 27.64 4.41
N GLY A 108 13.12 28.28 5.08
CA GLY A 108 13.48 27.99 6.47
C GLY A 108 12.32 28.12 7.46
N ILE A 109 11.45 29.12 7.28
CA ILE A 109 10.25 29.26 8.13
C ILE A 109 9.20 28.20 7.83
N ILE A 110 9.08 27.76 6.57
CA ILE A 110 8.13 26.74 6.13
C ILE A 110 8.50 25.40 6.77
N ILE A 111 9.70 24.89 6.51
CA ILE A 111 10.15 23.58 7.03
C ILE A 111 10.18 23.52 8.56
N LYS A 112 10.43 24.67 9.22
CA LYS A 112 10.36 24.77 10.68
C LYS A 112 8.94 24.62 11.21
N SER A 113 7.94 25.18 10.51
CA SER A 113 6.61 25.45 11.06
C SER A 113 5.52 24.49 10.59
N VAL A 114 5.79 23.63 9.60
CA VAL A 114 4.86 22.61 9.15
C VAL A 114 5.36 21.21 9.52
N ASP A 115 4.41 20.30 9.76
CA ASP A 115 4.67 18.86 9.95
C ASP A 115 4.31 18.03 8.71
N ILE A 116 3.78 18.67 7.67
CA ILE A 116 3.44 18.05 6.39
C ILE A 116 4.75 17.60 5.71
N PRO A 117 4.84 16.37 5.19
CA PRO A 117 5.96 15.90 4.38
C PRO A 117 6.26 16.84 3.20
N ILE A 118 7.54 17.17 3.01
CA ILE A 118 8.01 18.01 1.89
C ILE A 118 9.00 17.21 1.05
N VAL A 119 8.83 17.27 -0.27
CA VAL A 119 9.77 16.80 -1.28
C VAL A 119 10.26 18.02 -2.07
N LEU A 120 11.57 18.18 -2.20
CA LEU A 120 12.16 19.24 -3.03
C LEU A 120 12.31 18.70 -4.46
N VAL A 121 11.87 19.48 -5.45
CA VAL A 121 11.84 19.03 -6.84
C VAL A 121 12.69 19.96 -7.69
N ALA A 122 13.77 19.45 -8.28
CA ALA A 122 14.66 20.21 -9.14
C ALA A 122 14.68 19.58 -10.54
N LEU A 123 13.82 20.10 -11.42
CA LEU A 123 13.62 19.59 -12.77
C LEU A 123 14.08 20.62 -13.81
N GLN A 124 15.34 20.47 -14.22
CA GLN A 124 15.95 21.35 -15.21
C GLN A 124 15.25 21.19 -16.58
N PRO A 125 14.84 22.26 -17.28
CA PRO A 125 14.15 22.13 -18.56
C PRO A 125 15.01 21.50 -19.65
N ASP A 126 16.25 21.98 -19.81
CA ASP A 126 17.16 21.49 -20.84
C ASP A 126 17.98 20.30 -20.32
N LYS A 127 18.27 19.31 -21.18
CA LYS A 127 19.17 18.20 -20.82
C LYS A 127 20.62 18.63 -20.63
N ALA A 128 21.01 19.73 -21.26
CA ALA A 128 22.30 20.37 -21.11
C ALA A 128 22.24 21.82 -21.61
N MET A 129 22.89 22.72 -20.89
CA MET A 129 23.06 24.10 -21.35
C MET A 129 24.07 24.16 -22.52
N ASN A 130 23.73 24.86 -23.60
CA ASN A 130 24.69 25.12 -24.68
C ASN A 130 25.68 26.21 -24.26
N TYR A 131 26.85 25.81 -23.74
CA TYR A 131 27.88 26.73 -23.23
C TYR A 131 28.36 27.77 -24.26
N SER A 132 28.32 27.46 -25.56
CA SER A 132 28.75 28.40 -26.60
C SER A 132 27.75 29.53 -26.88
N GLN A 133 26.50 29.35 -26.43
CA GLN A 133 25.40 30.32 -26.55
C GLN A 133 24.83 30.68 -25.16
N ALA A 134 25.54 30.33 -24.09
CA ALA A 134 25.06 30.52 -22.74
C ALA A 134 24.99 32.01 -22.39
N SER A 135 23.95 32.35 -21.65
CA SER A 135 23.76 33.66 -21.04
C SER A 135 23.38 33.45 -19.59
N THR A 136 23.50 34.49 -18.76
CA THR A 136 23.01 34.43 -17.38
C THR A 136 21.51 34.10 -17.33
N TYR A 137 20.72 34.56 -18.32
CA TYR A 137 19.32 34.16 -18.44
C TYR A 137 19.18 32.64 -18.58
N LEU A 138 19.89 32.04 -19.53
CA LEU A 138 19.82 30.60 -19.78
C LEU A 138 20.33 29.78 -18.59
N GLN A 139 21.34 30.30 -17.88
CA GLN A 139 21.81 29.72 -16.64
C GLN A 139 20.68 29.74 -15.60
N LEU A 140 20.10 30.90 -15.28
CA LEU A 140 19.06 31.03 -14.25
C LEU A 140 17.79 30.22 -14.55
N TYR A 141 17.41 30.10 -15.83
CA TYR A 141 16.30 29.26 -16.28
C TYR A 141 16.52 27.76 -16.03
N ASN A 142 17.79 27.33 -15.99
CA ASN A 142 18.22 25.95 -15.77
C ASN A 142 18.86 25.73 -14.36
N ASP A 143 18.79 26.70 -13.44
CA ASP A 143 19.51 26.66 -12.15
C ASP A 143 18.68 26.08 -10.99
N ASP A 144 17.93 25.01 -11.23
CA ASP A 144 17.02 24.38 -10.27
C ASP A 144 17.74 23.79 -9.04
N ILE A 145 18.96 23.30 -9.26
CA ILE A 145 19.71 22.56 -8.24
C ILE A 145 20.38 23.47 -7.20
N CYS A 146 20.63 24.73 -7.54
CA CYS A 146 21.52 25.62 -6.80
C CYS A 146 21.09 25.80 -5.33
N SER A 147 19.78 25.88 -5.09
CA SER A 147 19.22 26.08 -3.75
C SER A 147 19.04 24.81 -2.94
N LEU A 148 19.11 23.62 -3.54
CA LEU A 148 18.91 22.36 -2.83
C LEU A 148 19.89 22.17 -1.64
N PRO A 149 21.22 22.37 -1.79
CA PRO A 149 22.15 22.25 -0.66
C PRO A 149 21.90 23.28 0.44
N GLU A 150 21.51 24.49 0.07
CA GLU A 150 21.18 25.55 1.03
C GLU A 150 19.91 25.22 1.83
N PHE A 151 18.87 24.68 1.16
CA PHE A 151 17.62 24.25 1.79
C PHE A 151 17.83 23.02 2.69
N ALA A 152 18.61 22.04 2.23
CA ALA A 152 19.02 20.89 3.02
C ALA A 152 19.79 21.32 4.28
N GLY A 153 20.77 22.21 4.12
CA GLY A 153 21.57 22.73 5.22
C GLY A 153 20.72 23.46 6.26
N VAL A 154 19.75 24.29 5.84
CA VAL A 154 18.86 24.96 6.80
C VAL A 154 17.90 24.00 7.48
N ALA A 155 17.39 22.96 6.80
CA ALA A 155 16.52 21.96 7.41
C ALA A 155 17.20 21.25 8.59
N VAL A 156 18.46 20.83 8.42
CA VAL A 156 19.27 20.24 9.49
C VAL A 156 19.45 21.23 10.65
N ARG A 157 19.77 22.49 10.36
CA ARG A 157 19.93 23.55 11.38
C ARG A 157 18.63 23.87 12.11
N MET A 158 17.48 23.55 11.53
CA MET A 158 16.16 23.68 12.16
C MET A 158 15.73 22.40 12.91
N GLY A 159 16.61 21.41 13.04
CA GLY A 159 16.32 20.15 13.74
C GLY A 159 15.37 19.22 12.98
N LYS A 160 15.24 19.41 11.66
CA LYS A 160 14.43 18.57 10.78
C LYS A 160 15.34 17.63 9.99
N LYS A 161 14.79 16.48 9.55
CA LYS A 161 15.47 15.64 8.56
C LYS A 161 15.58 16.41 7.24
N VAL A 162 16.61 16.12 6.46
CA VAL A 162 16.71 16.65 5.09
C VAL A 162 15.52 16.11 4.29
N PRO A 163 14.72 16.98 3.64
CA PRO A 163 13.65 16.55 2.74
C PRO A 163 14.16 15.60 1.67
N GLN A 164 13.30 14.69 1.22
CA GLN A 164 13.60 13.93 0.01
C GLN A 164 13.68 14.87 -1.20
N MET A 165 14.40 14.45 -2.23
CA MET A 165 14.64 15.27 -3.41
C MET A 165 14.39 14.45 -4.68
N ILE A 166 13.79 15.08 -5.68
CA ILE A 166 13.74 14.60 -7.06
C ILE A 166 14.66 15.50 -7.88
N ILE A 167 15.60 14.92 -8.61
CA ILE A 167 16.55 15.65 -9.46
C ILE A 167 16.55 15.01 -10.84
N GLY A 168 16.26 15.79 -11.87
CA GLY A 168 16.18 15.30 -13.24
C GLY A 168 15.89 16.40 -14.24
N THR A 169 15.33 16.04 -15.39
CA THR A 169 14.88 17.01 -16.38
C THR A 169 13.37 17.13 -16.42
N LEU A 170 12.85 18.35 -16.65
CA LEU A 170 11.41 18.60 -16.73
C LEU A 170 10.78 17.80 -17.87
N HIS A 171 11.49 17.67 -18.99
CA HIS A 171 10.99 16.98 -20.17
C HIS A 171 11.75 15.67 -20.40
N ASP A 172 11.04 14.66 -20.90
CA ASP A 172 11.61 13.39 -21.36
C ASP A 172 12.56 12.70 -20.37
N ASP A 173 12.13 12.62 -19.09
CA ASP A 173 12.85 11.96 -17.99
C ASP A 173 11.96 10.93 -17.26
N PRO A 174 11.92 9.68 -17.74
CA PRO A 174 11.14 8.63 -17.12
C PRO A 174 11.56 8.30 -15.67
N ALA A 175 12.80 8.62 -15.27
CA ALA A 175 13.25 8.36 -13.91
C ALA A 175 12.64 9.38 -12.94
N ALA A 176 12.69 10.67 -13.28
CA ALA A 176 12.03 11.71 -12.50
C ALA A 176 10.51 11.52 -12.46
N ASP A 177 9.89 11.15 -13.60
CA ASP A 177 8.45 10.88 -13.67
C ASP A 177 8.06 9.71 -12.74
N ALA A 178 8.89 8.66 -12.64
CA ALA A 178 8.66 7.54 -11.72
C ALA A 178 8.81 7.94 -10.24
N GLU A 179 9.75 8.83 -9.89
CA GLU A 179 9.86 9.35 -8.52
C GLU A 179 8.67 10.23 -8.14
N ILE A 180 8.17 11.06 -9.05
CA ILE A 180 6.95 11.85 -8.84
C ILE A 180 5.76 10.91 -8.57
N GLU A 181 5.59 9.87 -9.41
CA GLU A 181 4.54 8.87 -9.22
C GLU A 181 4.66 8.15 -7.87
N GLU A 182 5.87 7.79 -7.45
CA GLU A 182 6.13 7.18 -6.13
C GLU A 182 5.63 8.09 -5.00
N TYR A 183 5.96 9.39 -5.02
CA TYR A 183 5.52 10.31 -3.99
C TYR A 183 4.01 10.58 -4.02
N CYS A 184 3.36 10.56 -5.19
CA CYS A 184 1.91 10.60 -5.28
C CYS A 184 1.26 9.37 -4.60
N ARG A 185 1.82 8.18 -4.80
CA ARG A 185 1.37 6.94 -4.13
C ARG A 185 1.64 6.97 -2.63
N ILE A 186 2.79 7.49 -2.19
CA ILE A 186 3.08 7.72 -0.77
C ILE A 186 2.06 8.69 -0.16
N ALA A 187 1.72 9.78 -0.85
CA ALA A 187 0.70 10.72 -0.40
C ALA A 187 -0.68 10.03 -0.24
N ALA A 188 -1.05 9.12 -1.14
CA ALA A 188 -2.27 8.31 -1.02
C ALA A 188 -2.26 7.39 0.21
N VAL A 189 -1.12 6.78 0.54
CA VAL A 189 -0.96 5.99 1.77
C VAL A 189 -1.17 6.88 3.00
N LEU A 190 -0.47 8.02 3.05
CA LEU A 190 -0.55 8.95 4.18
C LEU A 190 -1.95 9.54 4.35
N HIS A 191 -2.66 9.80 3.25
CA HIS A 191 -4.05 10.25 3.27
C HIS A 191 -4.95 9.24 3.98
N ASP A 192 -4.96 8.00 3.51
CA ASP A 192 -5.88 7.00 4.04
C ASP A 192 -5.54 6.59 5.47
N LEU A 193 -4.26 6.48 5.85
CA LEU A 193 -3.89 6.14 7.22
C LEU A 193 -4.48 7.13 8.24
N LYS A 194 -4.51 8.44 7.91
CA LYS A 194 -5.04 9.49 8.79
C LYS A 194 -6.53 9.35 9.08
N THR A 195 -7.30 8.72 8.18
CA THR A 195 -8.77 8.71 8.25
C THR A 195 -9.37 7.31 8.21
N ALA A 196 -8.57 6.27 8.04
CA ALA A 196 -9.03 4.90 7.87
C ALA A 196 -9.88 4.44 9.04
N LYS A 197 -10.99 3.78 8.71
CA LYS A 197 -11.86 3.08 9.67
C LYS A 197 -11.63 1.59 9.59
N ILE A 198 -10.83 1.06 10.51
CA ILE A 198 -10.53 -0.37 10.55
C ILE A 198 -11.51 -1.03 11.53
N GLY A 199 -12.36 -1.91 11.03
CA GLY A 199 -13.22 -2.74 11.88
C GLY A 199 -12.37 -3.73 12.68
N HIS A 200 -12.77 -3.97 13.93
CA HIS A 200 -12.14 -4.94 14.80
C HIS A 200 -13.20 -5.81 15.46
N ILE A 201 -13.12 -7.12 15.26
CA ILE A 201 -14.03 -8.10 15.89
C ILE A 201 -13.22 -9.08 16.72
N GLY A 202 -13.57 -9.17 18.00
CA GLY A 202 -13.06 -10.16 18.95
C GLY A 202 -11.61 -9.90 19.41
N HIS A 203 -10.76 -10.92 19.36
CA HIS A 203 -9.43 -10.90 19.97
C HIS A 203 -8.46 -11.86 19.26
N PRO A 204 -7.12 -11.71 19.44
CA PRO A 204 -6.17 -12.69 18.95
C PRO A 204 -6.44 -14.10 19.50
N ILE A 205 -6.13 -15.14 18.71
CA ILE A 205 -6.27 -16.54 19.12
C ILE A 205 -5.36 -16.79 20.33
N GLU A 206 -5.90 -17.33 21.42
CA GLU A 206 -5.18 -17.70 22.65
C GLU A 206 -4.04 -16.74 23.04
N ALA A 207 -4.34 -15.44 23.00
CA ALA A 207 -3.39 -14.37 23.29
C ALA A 207 -2.03 -14.51 22.56
N MET A 208 -2.01 -14.81 21.25
CA MET A 208 -0.80 -14.74 20.43
C MET A 208 -0.10 -13.38 20.61
N LEU A 209 0.91 -13.35 21.48
CA LEU A 209 1.38 -12.14 22.16
C LEU A 209 2.01 -11.13 21.20
N ASP A 210 2.56 -11.58 20.09
CA ASP A 210 3.15 -10.71 19.07
C ASP A 210 2.09 -9.92 18.30
N MET A 211 0.85 -10.41 18.23
CA MET A 211 -0.28 -9.79 17.51
C MET A 211 -0.96 -8.68 18.31
N HIS A 212 -0.83 -8.69 19.63
CA HIS A 212 -1.53 -7.74 20.49
C HIS A 212 -1.21 -6.29 20.16
N SER A 213 -2.26 -5.49 20.17
CA SER A 213 -2.24 -4.04 20.00
C SER A 213 -3.46 -3.46 20.70
N ASP A 214 -3.39 -2.22 21.15
CA ASP A 214 -4.57 -1.48 21.58
C ASP A 214 -4.94 -0.41 20.55
N SER A 215 -6.23 -0.05 20.52
CA SER A 215 -6.74 0.92 19.55
C SER A 215 -6.12 2.31 19.70
N THR A 216 -5.72 2.71 20.91
CA THR A 216 -5.10 4.01 21.16
C THR A 216 -3.72 4.07 20.50
N MET A 217 -2.95 2.99 20.58
CA MET A 217 -1.64 2.89 19.90
C MET A 217 -1.77 3.08 18.39
N LEU A 218 -2.77 2.45 17.74
CA LEU A 218 -2.99 2.59 16.30
C LEU A 218 -3.42 4.01 15.91
N THR A 219 -4.33 4.62 16.68
CA THR A 219 -4.71 6.01 16.46
C THR A 219 -3.54 6.97 16.68
N ALA A 220 -2.70 6.74 17.69
CA ALA A 220 -1.57 7.61 18.00
C ALA A 220 -0.48 7.59 16.92
N HIS A 221 -0.22 6.42 16.32
CA HIS A 221 0.82 6.26 15.30
C HIS A 221 0.34 6.61 13.88
N PHE A 222 -0.92 6.29 13.53
CA PHE A 222 -1.40 6.41 12.16
C PHE A 222 -2.52 7.45 11.97
N GLY A 223 -3.27 7.79 13.02
CA GLY A 223 -4.51 8.54 12.93
C GLY A 223 -5.75 7.68 12.64
N ALA A 224 -5.56 6.40 12.34
CA ALA A 224 -6.65 5.47 12.04
C ALA A 224 -7.61 5.28 13.22
N HIS A 225 -8.90 5.16 12.93
CA HIS A 225 -9.94 4.87 13.91
C HIS A 225 -10.28 3.38 13.91
N ILE A 226 -10.13 2.72 15.05
CA ILE A 226 -10.52 1.32 15.22
C ILE A 226 -11.99 1.26 15.63
N VAL A 227 -12.83 0.76 14.73
CA VAL A 227 -14.26 0.58 14.97
C VAL A 227 -14.45 -0.76 15.68
N GLN A 228 -14.87 -0.71 16.94
CA GLN A 228 -15.23 -1.89 17.71
C GLN A 228 -16.53 -2.47 17.15
N CYS A 229 -16.44 -3.67 16.60
CA CYS A 229 -17.52 -4.36 15.91
C CYS A 229 -17.84 -5.68 16.58
N GLU A 230 -19.11 -6.09 16.49
CA GLU A 230 -19.58 -7.33 17.11
C GLU A 230 -19.85 -8.40 16.06
N ALA A 231 -19.51 -9.65 16.35
CA ALA A 231 -19.70 -10.77 15.41
C ALA A 231 -21.17 -10.95 14.99
N HIS A 232 -22.12 -10.66 15.88
CA HIS A 232 -23.56 -10.78 15.60
C HIS A 232 -24.04 -9.88 14.47
N GLU A 233 -23.32 -8.81 14.15
CA GLU A 233 -23.68 -7.89 13.08
C GLU A 233 -23.55 -8.56 11.71
N ILE A 234 -22.47 -9.31 11.48
CA ILE A 234 -22.29 -10.10 10.25
C ILE A 234 -23.31 -11.26 10.24
N VAL A 235 -23.54 -11.90 11.39
CA VAL A 235 -24.53 -12.99 11.50
C VAL A 235 -25.94 -12.52 11.16
N THR A 236 -26.31 -11.30 11.57
CA THR A 236 -27.61 -10.70 11.25
C THR A 236 -27.77 -10.51 9.75
N GLU A 237 -26.74 -10.00 9.07
CA GLU A 237 -26.74 -9.85 7.62
C GLU A 237 -26.78 -11.20 6.89
N TYR A 238 -26.11 -12.22 7.44
CA TYR A 238 -26.14 -13.58 6.91
C TYR A 238 -27.55 -14.18 6.95
N GLN A 239 -28.26 -14.02 8.07
CA GLN A 239 -29.64 -14.49 8.22
C GLN A 239 -30.64 -13.74 7.33
N GLN A 240 -30.31 -12.50 6.94
CA GLN A 240 -31.13 -11.64 6.08
C GLN A 240 -30.73 -11.66 4.59
N ALA A 241 -29.72 -12.45 4.22
CA ALA A 241 -29.29 -12.59 2.84
C ALA A 241 -30.38 -13.31 2.03
N THR A 242 -30.74 -12.75 0.88
CA THR A 242 -31.78 -13.33 0.02
C THR A 242 -31.18 -14.33 -0.97
N GLU A 243 -31.98 -15.33 -1.39
CA GLU A 243 -31.56 -16.29 -2.42
C GLU A 243 -31.08 -15.62 -3.72
N THR A 244 -31.68 -14.49 -4.10
CA THR A 244 -31.25 -13.73 -5.28
C THR A 244 -29.82 -13.21 -5.13
N GLU A 245 -29.47 -12.66 -3.98
CA GLU A 245 -28.12 -12.14 -3.72
C GLU A 245 -27.11 -13.28 -3.60
N ILE A 246 -27.49 -14.35 -2.90
CA ILE A 246 -26.64 -15.53 -2.73
C ILE A 246 -26.31 -16.12 -4.10
N ASN A 247 -27.30 -16.30 -4.97
CA ASN A 247 -27.08 -16.86 -6.31
C ASN A 247 -26.22 -15.95 -7.19
N ALA A 248 -26.39 -14.62 -7.12
CA ALA A 248 -25.52 -13.68 -7.83
C ALA A 248 -24.05 -13.79 -7.36
N VAL A 249 -23.81 -13.97 -6.06
CA VAL A 249 -22.46 -14.17 -5.54
C VAL A 249 -21.90 -15.55 -5.92
N LYS A 250 -22.72 -16.61 -5.96
CA LYS A 250 -22.29 -17.93 -6.47
C LYS A 250 -21.82 -17.85 -7.93
N GLU A 251 -22.60 -17.20 -8.79
CA GLU A 251 -22.24 -16.99 -10.20
C GLU A 251 -20.91 -16.24 -10.31
N ARG A 252 -20.72 -15.19 -9.50
CA ARG A 252 -19.49 -14.41 -9.44
C ARG A 252 -18.29 -15.23 -8.98
N ILE A 253 -18.47 -16.10 -7.98
CA ILE A 253 -17.43 -17.03 -7.50
C ILE A 253 -17.05 -18.00 -8.61
N LEU A 254 -18.03 -18.68 -9.22
CA LEU A 254 -17.78 -19.68 -10.27
C LEU A 254 -17.26 -19.09 -11.58
N ALA A 255 -17.51 -17.81 -11.85
CA ALA A 255 -16.95 -17.10 -12.98
C ALA A 255 -15.46 -16.76 -12.80
N PHE A 256 -14.97 -16.75 -11.56
CA PHE A 256 -13.61 -16.30 -11.23
C PHE A 256 -12.68 -17.43 -10.77
N PHE A 257 -13.17 -18.32 -9.91
CA PHE A 257 -12.39 -19.42 -9.37
C PHE A 257 -12.53 -20.67 -10.22
N ASP A 258 -11.45 -21.42 -10.38
CA ASP A 258 -11.52 -22.81 -10.83
C ASP A 258 -11.87 -23.74 -9.65
N THR A 259 -12.53 -24.87 -9.93
CA THR A 259 -12.99 -25.85 -8.92
C THR A 259 -12.60 -27.27 -9.32
N PRO A 260 -11.29 -27.58 -9.39
CA PRO A 260 -10.79 -28.84 -9.89
C PRO A 260 -11.05 -29.99 -8.91
N ASP A 261 -10.95 -31.22 -9.41
CA ASP A 261 -10.98 -32.43 -8.58
C ASP A 261 -9.75 -32.46 -7.62
N PRO A 262 -9.88 -33.08 -6.43
CA PRO A 262 -8.79 -33.12 -5.45
C PRO A 262 -7.60 -33.95 -5.93
N VAL A 263 -6.40 -33.61 -5.46
CA VAL A 263 -5.15 -34.27 -5.86
C VAL A 263 -4.57 -35.09 -4.70
N SER A 264 -3.54 -34.59 -4.01
CA SER A 264 -2.75 -35.37 -3.04
C SER A 264 -3.11 -35.13 -1.56
N ASP A 265 -3.81 -34.03 -1.23
CA ASP A 265 -4.19 -33.74 0.16
C ASP A 265 -5.52 -34.44 0.53
N PRO A 266 -5.53 -35.37 1.51
CA PRO A 266 -6.74 -36.07 1.94
C PRO A 266 -7.79 -35.17 2.61
N ILE A 267 -7.43 -33.95 3.00
CA ILE A 267 -8.34 -32.95 3.59
C ILE A 267 -9.12 -32.21 2.50
N SER A 268 -8.54 -32.03 1.32
CA SER A 268 -9.13 -31.32 0.20
C SER A 268 -10.13 -32.17 -0.60
N GLU A 269 -11.22 -31.55 -1.04
CA GLU A 269 -12.26 -32.12 -1.89
C GLU A 269 -12.64 -31.12 -3.00
N LYS A 270 -13.29 -31.64 -4.05
CA LYS A 270 -13.97 -30.78 -5.03
C LYS A 270 -14.98 -29.90 -4.29
N LEU A 271 -15.09 -28.64 -4.70
CA LEU A 271 -16.07 -27.71 -4.12
C LEU A 271 -17.47 -28.32 -4.13
N ARG A 272 -18.07 -28.43 -2.94
CA ARG A 272 -19.45 -28.90 -2.75
C ARG A 272 -20.41 -27.74 -2.89
N ASP A 273 -21.58 -27.99 -3.50
CA ASP A 273 -22.64 -26.96 -3.65
C ASP A 273 -23.08 -26.36 -2.31
N SER A 274 -23.06 -27.15 -1.22
CA SER A 274 -23.36 -26.68 0.13
C SER A 274 -22.33 -25.68 0.66
N ASP A 275 -21.05 -25.93 0.42
CA ASP A 275 -19.97 -25.05 0.87
C ASP A 275 -19.92 -23.77 0.03
N LEU A 276 -20.19 -23.89 -1.28
CA LEU A 276 -20.38 -22.74 -2.16
C LEU A 276 -21.55 -21.85 -1.69
N HIS A 277 -22.67 -22.45 -1.27
CA HIS A 277 -23.81 -21.69 -0.75
C HIS A 277 -23.46 -20.96 0.55
N ILE A 278 -22.83 -21.64 1.51
CA ILE A 278 -22.40 -21.02 2.78
C ILE A 278 -21.41 -19.88 2.52
N ALA A 279 -20.40 -20.11 1.67
CA ALA A 279 -19.40 -19.10 1.32
C ALA A 279 -20.02 -17.89 0.62
N ALA A 280 -20.97 -18.11 -0.31
CA ALA A 280 -21.67 -17.02 -0.99
C ALA A 280 -22.54 -16.21 -0.04
N GLN A 281 -23.27 -16.86 0.86
CA GLN A 281 -24.11 -16.19 1.84
C GLN A 281 -23.28 -15.40 2.87
N ALA A 282 -22.15 -15.96 3.32
CA ALA A 282 -21.20 -15.26 4.18
C ALA A 282 -20.57 -14.05 3.49
N ALA A 283 -20.25 -14.15 2.19
CA ALA A 283 -19.74 -13.03 1.41
C ALA A 283 -20.78 -11.91 1.24
N VAL A 284 -22.06 -12.23 0.99
CA VAL A 284 -23.16 -11.23 0.97
C VAL A 284 -23.22 -10.49 2.31
N ALA A 285 -23.21 -11.25 3.41
CA ALA A 285 -23.28 -10.69 4.76
C ALA A 285 -22.13 -9.73 5.04
N LEU A 286 -20.91 -10.16 4.71
CA LEU A 286 -19.69 -9.39 4.90
C LEU A 286 -19.71 -8.10 4.08
N GLU A 287 -20.07 -8.16 2.79
CA GLU A 287 -20.16 -6.98 1.93
C GLU A 287 -21.17 -5.94 2.44
N ARG A 288 -22.33 -6.40 2.93
CA ARG A 288 -23.34 -5.53 3.55
C ARG A 288 -22.81 -4.90 4.83
N PHE A 289 -22.20 -5.70 5.71
CA PHE A 289 -21.63 -5.25 6.98
C PHE A 289 -20.55 -4.16 6.78
N VAL A 290 -19.54 -4.41 5.93
CA VAL A 290 -18.45 -3.44 5.71
C VAL A 290 -18.98 -2.13 5.13
N LYS A 291 -19.99 -2.20 4.25
CA LYS A 291 -20.65 -1.01 3.67
C LYS A 291 -21.48 -0.26 4.71
N ALA A 292 -22.25 -0.96 5.52
CA ALA A 292 -23.08 -0.37 6.58
C ALA A 292 -22.22 0.37 7.61
N ARG A 293 -21.10 -0.24 8.01
CA ARG A 293 -20.13 0.35 8.96
C ARG A 293 -19.18 1.37 8.33
N LYS A 294 -19.14 1.48 6.99
CA LYS A 294 -18.24 2.36 6.22
C LYS A 294 -16.78 2.13 6.63
N LEU A 295 -16.39 0.86 6.60
CA LEU A 295 -15.03 0.45 6.95
C LEU A 295 -14.10 0.62 5.74
N ASP A 296 -12.81 0.73 6.03
CA ASP A 296 -11.70 0.74 5.08
C ASP A 296 -10.80 -0.51 5.23
N GLY A 297 -11.04 -1.32 6.26
CA GLY A 297 -10.41 -2.61 6.49
C GLY A 297 -11.08 -3.35 7.65
N LEU A 298 -10.75 -4.62 7.85
CA LEU A 298 -11.30 -5.44 8.93
C LEU A 298 -10.25 -6.44 9.46
N ALA A 299 -9.92 -6.35 10.75
CA ALA A 299 -9.24 -7.41 11.48
C ALA A 299 -10.26 -8.18 12.33
N TYR A 300 -10.28 -9.50 12.24
CA TYR A 300 -11.32 -10.27 12.91
C TYR A 300 -10.81 -11.61 13.43
N TYR A 301 -11.35 -12.02 14.58
CA TYR A 301 -11.40 -13.41 15.01
C TYR A 301 -12.52 -13.57 16.02
N TYR A 302 -13.38 -14.58 15.83
CA TYR A 302 -14.39 -14.95 16.81
C TYR A 302 -14.77 -16.41 16.61
N ASP A 303 -14.69 -17.20 17.68
CA ASP A 303 -14.88 -18.65 17.59
C ASP A 303 -16.36 -19.05 17.46
N GLY A 304 -17.24 -18.41 18.23
CA GLY A 304 -18.66 -18.73 18.28
C GLY A 304 -18.97 -20.07 18.98
N PRO A 305 -20.18 -20.24 19.53
CA PRO A 305 -20.59 -21.52 20.12
C PRO A 305 -20.62 -22.68 19.11
N ASP A 306 -20.27 -23.89 19.56
CA ASP A 306 -20.41 -25.13 18.78
C ASP A 306 -21.81 -25.25 18.15
N GLY A 307 -21.86 -25.49 16.84
CA GLY A 307 -23.12 -25.68 16.10
C GLY A 307 -23.96 -24.42 15.89
N SER A 308 -23.47 -23.23 16.25
CA SER A 308 -24.21 -21.98 16.03
C SER A 308 -23.96 -21.38 14.64
N ASP A 309 -24.91 -20.58 14.16
CA ASP A 309 -24.72 -19.72 12.98
C ASP A 309 -23.49 -18.82 13.15
N THR A 310 -23.21 -18.35 14.36
CA THR A 310 -22.04 -17.53 14.63
C THR A 310 -20.74 -18.26 14.28
N ARG A 311 -20.59 -19.52 14.70
CA ARG A 311 -19.40 -20.29 14.33
C ARG A 311 -19.37 -20.55 12.83
N VAL A 312 -20.49 -20.92 12.21
CA VAL A 312 -20.57 -21.13 10.75
C VAL A 312 -20.14 -19.89 9.98
N VAL A 313 -20.68 -18.72 10.31
CA VAL A 313 -20.37 -17.45 9.63
C VAL A 313 -18.91 -17.08 9.83
N MET A 314 -18.44 -17.03 11.10
CA MET A 314 -17.10 -16.55 11.40
C MET A 314 -15.99 -17.48 10.88
N SER A 315 -16.27 -18.78 10.71
CA SER A 315 -15.31 -19.71 10.08
C SER A 315 -15.33 -19.68 8.54
N ASN A 316 -16.37 -19.10 7.91
CA ASN A 316 -16.57 -19.16 6.46
C ASN A 316 -16.44 -17.80 5.74
N LEU A 317 -15.72 -16.84 6.33
CA LEU A 317 -15.48 -15.53 5.70
C LEU A 317 -14.40 -15.55 4.60
N ILE A 318 -13.63 -16.64 4.46
CA ILE A 318 -12.43 -16.74 3.59
C ILE A 318 -12.70 -16.24 2.17
N VAL A 319 -13.76 -16.73 1.50
CA VAL A 319 -14.07 -16.36 0.11
C VAL A 319 -14.47 -14.89 0.00
N GLY A 320 -15.36 -14.42 0.89
CA GLY A 320 -15.78 -13.02 0.92
C GLY A 320 -14.61 -12.08 1.15
N ASN A 321 -13.70 -12.45 2.05
CA ASN A 321 -12.51 -11.67 2.32
C ASN A 321 -11.58 -11.60 1.11
N SER A 322 -11.31 -12.73 0.44
CA SER A 322 -10.43 -12.75 -0.73
C SER A 322 -11.00 -11.89 -1.87
N LEU A 323 -12.32 -11.90 -2.08
CA LEU A 323 -13.00 -11.01 -3.03
C LEU A 323 -12.85 -9.53 -2.65
N LEU A 324 -13.09 -9.18 -1.38
CA LEU A 324 -12.94 -7.80 -0.88
C LEU A 324 -11.48 -7.32 -0.93
N GLN A 325 -10.53 -8.19 -0.62
CA GLN A 325 -9.12 -7.88 -0.66
C GLN A 325 -8.62 -7.66 -2.10
N GLY A 326 -9.09 -8.47 -3.06
CA GLY A 326 -8.90 -8.19 -4.48
C GLY A 326 -9.49 -6.84 -4.91
N ALA A 327 -10.57 -6.41 -4.25
CA ALA A 327 -11.20 -5.10 -4.45
C ALA A 327 -10.45 -3.93 -3.78
N GLY A 328 -9.37 -4.20 -3.05
CA GLY A 328 -8.58 -3.20 -2.33
C GLY A 328 -9.08 -2.87 -0.92
N PHE A 329 -9.79 -3.81 -0.28
CA PHE A 329 -10.19 -3.73 1.12
C PHE A 329 -9.33 -4.69 1.97
N PRO A 330 -8.36 -4.18 2.76
CA PRO A 330 -7.51 -5.02 3.60
C PRO A 330 -8.31 -5.78 4.66
N MET A 331 -8.11 -7.09 4.70
CA MET A 331 -8.72 -7.97 5.69
C MET A 331 -7.67 -8.82 6.36
N CYS A 332 -7.72 -8.95 7.67
CA CYS A 332 -6.77 -9.76 8.41
C CYS A 332 -7.50 -10.73 9.33
N GLY A 333 -7.13 -12.00 9.23
CA GLY A 333 -7.58 -13.01 10.19
C GLY A 333 -6.93 -12.80 11.55
N GLU A 334 -7.34 -13.64 12.51
CA GLU A 334 -6.68 -13.77 13.82
C GLU A 334 -6.63 -12.47 14.62
N SER A 335 -7.54 -11.55 14.31
CA SER A 335 -7.66 -10.24 14.95
C SER A 335 -6.36 -9.39 14.85
N ASP A 336 -5.53 -9.60 13.82
CA ASP A 336 -4.29 -8.84 13.68
C ASP A 336 -4.50 -7.48 13.01
N LEU A 337 -4.62 -6.46 13.86
CA LEU A 337 -4.72 -5.08 13.42
C LEU A 337 -3.41 -4.54 12.82
N LYS A 338 -2.25 -5.03 13.26
CA LYS A 338 -0.96 -4.51 12.78
C LYS A 338 -0.72 -4.93 11.33
N THR A 339 -0.97 -6.20 10.99
CA THR A 339 -0.88 -6.63 9.60
C THR A 339 -2.01 -6.06 8.74
N CYS A 340 -3.22 -5.83 9.30
CA CYS A 340 -4.28 -5.12 8.57
C CYS A 340 -3.83 -3.72 8.09
N ILE A 341 -3.09 -2.98 8.93
CA ILE A 341 -2.47 -1.69 8.55
C ILE A 341 -1.36 -1.89 7.51
N ALA A 342 -0.50 -2.90 7.67
CA ALA A 342 0.54 -3.21 6.68
C ALA A 342 -0.06 -3.49 5.29
N MET A 343 -1.17 -4.22 5.25
CA MET A 343 -1.91 -4.52 4.02
C MET A 343 -2.55 -3.26 3.43
N LEU A 344 -3.11 -2.38 4.26
CA LEU A 344 -3.63 -1.08 3.80
C LEU A 344 -2.52 -0.26 3.10
N ILE A 345 -1.33 -0.18 3.70
CA ILE A 345 -0.18 0.52 3.14
C ILE A 345 0.18 -0.02 1.76
N MET A 346 0.35 -1.34 1.63
CA MET A 346 0.68 -1.98 0.36
C MET A 346 -0.41 -1.76 -0.69
N GLU A 347 -1.68 -1.79 -0.30
CA GLU A 347 -2.78 -1.63 -1.25
C GLU A 347 -2.82 -0.20 -1.79
N ARG A 348 -2.55 0.80 -0.95
CA ARG A 348 -2.49 2.21 -1.39
C ARG A 348 -1.24 2.54 -2.19
N LEU A 349 -0.15 1.78 -2.03
CA LEU A 349 0.99 1.82 -2.94
C LEU A 349 0.69 1.20 -4.31
N GLY A 350 -0.43 0.49 -4.46
CA GLY A 350 -0.82 -0.20 -5.69
C GLY A 350 -0.05 -1.50 -5.93
N ILE A 351 0.51 -2.09 -4.86
CA ILE A 351 1.36 -3.30 -4.93
C ILE A 351 0.65 -4.54 -4.37
N GLY A 352 -0.64 -4.44 -4.07
CA GLY A 352 -1.43 -5.49 -3.44
C GLY A 352 -1.36 -5.41 -1.92
N GLY A 353 -0.95 -6.48 -1.24
CA GLY A 353 -1.05 -6.57 0.21
C GLY A 353 -1.87 -7.78 0.60
N SER A 354 -1.27 -8.96 0.38
CA SER A 354 -1.81 -10.22 0.85
C SER A 354 -1.39 -10.45 2.29
N PHE A 355 -2.29 -10.99 3.11
CA PHE A 355 -1.94 -11.52 4.41
C PHE A 355 -1.10 -12.78 4.22
N ALA A 356 0.01 -12.90 4.95
CA ALA A 356 0.94 -14.00 4.82
C ALA A 356 1.72 -14.26 6.11
N GLU A 357 2.25 -15.46 6.19
CA GLU A 357 3.19 -15.97 7.17
C GLU A 357 4.19 -16.91 6.49
N PHE A 358 5.19 -17.36 7.24
CA PHE A 358 6.11 -18.40 6.78
C PHE A 358 5.56 -19.80 7.08
N HIS A 359 5.55 -20.62 6.05
CA HIS A 359 5.28 -22.05 6.07
C HIS A 359 6.61 -22.84 5.95
N PRO A 360 6.61 -24.19 5.88
CA PRO A 360 7.83 -24.98 5.89
C PRO A 360 8.88 -24.53 4.86
N VAL A 361 10.14 -24.65 5.27
CA VAL A 361 11.30 -24.38 4.43
C VAL A 361 11.65 -25.62 3.61
N ASP A 362 11.90 -25.43 2.33
CA ASP A 362 12.53 -26.43 1.48
C ASP A 362 14.05 -26.18 1.45
N PHE A 363 14.80 -27.01 2.17
CA PHE A 363 16.26 -26.92 2.22
C PHE A 363 16.96 -27.53 1.00
N ASN A 364 16.26 -28.26 0.12
CA ASN A 364 16.85 -28.81 -1.09
C ASN A 364 16.92 -27.75 -2.19
N GLU A 365 15.87 -26.94 -2.29
CA GLU A 365 15.75 -25.88 -3.31
C GLU A 365 15.90 -24.45 -2.73
N ASP A 366 16.23 -24.33 -1.44
CA ASP A 366 16.58 -23.08 -0.76
C ASP A 366 15.50 -21.98 -0.81
N PHE A 367 14.25 -22.35 -0.57
CA PHE A 367 13.12 -21.42 -0.49
C PHE A 367 12.26 -21.68 0.74
N VAL A 368 11.47 -20.69 1.15
CA VAL A 368 10.45 -20.83 2.19
C VAL A 368 9.08 -20.68 1.56
N LEU A 369 8.12 -21.51 1.95
CA LEU A 369 6.73 -21.29 1.55
C LEU A 369 6.19 -20.05 2.26
N VAL A 370 5.55 -19.16 1.52
CA VAL A 370 4.97 -17.92 2.05
C VAL A 370 3.48 -17.89 1.70
N GLY A 371 2.62 -17.80 2.70
CA GLY A 371 1.19 -18.08 2.52
C GLY A 371 0.37 -17.86 3.77
N HIS A 372 -0.91 -18.21 3.71
CA HIS A 372 -1.77 -18.36 4.89
C HIS A 372 -2.99 -19.20 4.47
N ASP A 373 -3.88 -19.53 5.40
CA ASP A 373 -5.19 -20.13 5.12
C ASP A 373 -6.29 -19.14 4.67
N GLY A 374 -5.97 -17.85 4.63
CA GLY A 374 -6.87 -16.76 4.23
C GLY A 374 -6.95 -15.65 5.27
N PRO A 375 -7.29 -14.42 4.87
CA PRO A 375 -7.67 -13.99 3.52
C PRO A 375 -6.50 -13.60 2.61
N HIS A 376 -6.68 -13.60 1.29
CA HIS A 376 -5.58 -13.22 0.39
C HIS A 376 -6.01 -12.30 -0.75
N ASN A 377 -5.07 -11.47 -1.21
CA ASN A 377 -5.31 -10.54 -2.30
C ASN A 377 -5.23 -11.28 -3.65
N ILE A 378 -6.38 -11.74 -4.15
CA ILE A 378 -6.49 -12.44 -5.44
C ILE A 378 -6.11 -11.56 -6.64
N ALA A 379 -6.03 -10.22 -6.49
CA ALA A 379 -5.62 -9.34 -7.59
C ALA A 379 -4.12 -9.44 -7.92
N ILE A 380 -3.32 -10.06 -7.03
CA ILE A 380 -1.90 -10.33 -7.24
C ILE A 380 -1.60 -11.83 -7.44
N ALA A 381 -2.62 -12.64 -7.72
CA ALA A 381 -2.46 -14.06 -7.99
C ALA A 381 -1.76 -14.32 -9.34
N GLU A 382 -0.95 -15.37 -9.38
CA GLU A 382 -0.45 -15.98 -10.61
C GLU A 382 -1.52 -16.94 -11.14
N GLY A 383 -1.98 -16.70 -12.37
CA GLY A 383 -3.03 -17.50 -12.99
C GLY A 383 -4.40 -17.35 -12.31
N GLN A 384 -5.28 -18.32 -12.56
CA GLN A 384 -6.63 -18.34 -12.01
C GLN A 384 -6.63 -18.98 -10.62
N PRO A 385 -7.14 -18.30 -9.57
CA PRO A 385 -7.26 -18.88 -8.23
C PRO A 385 -8.22 -20.10 -8.20
N VAL A 386 -7.98 -20.99 -7.25
CA VAL A 386 -8.70 -22.26 -7.09
C VAL A 386 -9.53 -22.24 -5.81
N LEU A 387 -10.72 -22.83 -5.85
CA LEU A 387 -11.58 -23.04 -4.68
C LEU A 387 -11.79 -24.54 -4.41
N ARG A 388 -11.50 -24.98 -3.18
CA ARG A 388 -11.65 -26.37 -2.72
C ARG A 388 -12.53 -26.45 -1.48
N SER A 389 -13.25 -27.55 -1.31
CA SER A 389 -13.87 -27.87 -0.03
C SER A 389 -12.85 -28.51 0.89
N LEU A 390 -12.74 -28.03 2.13
CA LEU A 390 -11.84 -28.57 3.15
C LEU A 390 -12.65 -29.29 4.22
N LYS A 391 -12.29 -30.54 4.52
CA LYS A 391 -12.95 -31.35 5.58
C LYS A 391 -12.77 -30.75 6.98
N LYS A 392 -11.73 -29.94 7.16
CA LYS A 392 -11.41 -29.21 8.39
C LYS A 392 -10.53 -28.02 8.02
N TYR A 393 -10.68 -26.90 8.73
CA TYR A 393 -9.69 -25.83 8.68
C TYR A 393 -8.48 -26.16 9.58
N HIS A 394 -7.29 -25.67 9.22
CA HIS A 394 -6.09 -25.86 10.03
C HIS A 394 -6.07 -24.81 11.16
N GLY A 395 -5.79 -25.25 12.39
CA GLY A 395 -5.66 -24.33 13.53
C GLY A 395 -6.95 -23.69 14.05
N LYS A 396 -8.09 -23.81 13.35
CA LYS A 396 -9.38 -23.22 13.74
C LYS A 396 -10.57 -24.17 13.54
N PRO A 397 -11.68 -23.99 14.28
CA PRO A 397 -12.90 -24.78 14.09
C PRO A 397 -13.55 -24.55 12.71
N GLY A 398 -14.27 -25.56 12.24
CA GLY A 398 -15.07 -25.47 11.02
C GLY A 398 -14.50 -26.24 9.82
N PHE A 399 -15.25 -26.14 8.73
CA PHE A 399 -14.99 -26.73 7.42
C PHE A 399 -15.70 -25.87 6.37
N GLY A 400 -15.33 -26.00 5.10
CA GLY A 400 -15.98 -25.24 4.03
C GLY A 400 -15.03 -24.92 2.88
N ALA A 401 -15.35 -23.88 2.11
CA ALA A 401 -14.55 -23.47 0.97
C ALA A 401 -13.24 -22.79 1.42
N GLY A 402 -12.11 -23.23 0.86
CA GLY A 402 -10.77 -22.64 1.00
C GLY A 402 -10.28 -22.12 -0.34
N VAL A 403 -9.48 -21.04 -0.30
CA VAL A 403 -8.95 -20.35 -1.47
C VAL A 403 -7.46 -20.68 -1.63
N GLU A 404 -7.10 -21.21 -2.80
CA GLU A 404 -5.74 -21.65 -3.15
C GLU A 404 -5.23 -20.85 -4.35
N PHE A 405 -4.08 -20.21 -4.21
CA PHE A 405 -3.30 -19.68 -5.31
C PHE A 405 -1.83 -19.47 -4.91
N LYS A 406 -1.00 -19.04 -5.86
CA LYS A 406 0.33 -18.49 -5.60
C LYS A 406 0.39 -17.05 -6.09
N ILE A 407 1.18 -16.21 -5.45
CA ILE A 407 1.38 -14.83 -5.90
C ILE A 407 2.14 -14.82 -7.22
N LYS A 408 1.89 -13.78 -8.03
CA LYS A 408 2.59 -13.50 -9.28
C LYS A 408 4.09 -13.76 -9.17
N GLU A 409 4.65 -14.48 -10.14
CA GLU A 409 6.08 -14.77 -10.17
C GLU A 409 6.90 -13.48 -10.37
N GLY A 410 8.06 -13.40 -9.71
CA GLY A 410 8.96 -12.25 -9.76
C GLY A 410 9.13 -11.52 -8.41
N PRO A 411 9.57 -10.25 -8.44
CA PRO A 411 9.88 -9.47 -7.24
C PRO A 411 8.71 -9.39 -6.25
N ILE A 412 9.00 -9.54 -4.97
CA ILE A 412 8.04 -9.40 -3.87
C ILE A 412 8.62 -8.55 -2.73
N THR A 413 7.74 -7.86 -2.01
CA THR A 413 8.06 -7.05 -0.83
C THR A 413 7.23 -7.53 0.36
N MET A 414 7.84 -7.60 1.53
CA MET A 414 7.22 -7.95 2.82
C MET A 414 7.23 -6.76 3.78
N LEU A 415 6.14 -6.57 4.52
CA LEU A 415 6.05 -5.61 5.63
C LEU A 415 5.41 -6.28 6.85
N SER A 416 6.18 -6.43 7.92
CA SER A 416 5.67 -6.68 9.27
C SER A 416 5.68 -5.38 10.07
N ILE A 417 4.62 -5.16 10.85
CA ILE A 417 4.56 -4.06 11.82
C ILE A 417 4.58 -4.68 13.22
N SER A 418 5.67 -4.46 13.94
CA SER A 418 5.85 -4.90 15.32
C SER A 418 5.85 -3.72 16.30
N SER A 419 6.00 -4.01 17.60
CA SER A 419 6.09 -3.01 18.66
C SER A 419 7.18 -3.37 19.65
N ASN A 420 7.91 -2.37 20.14
CA ASN A 420 8.94 -2.57 21.15
C ASN A 420 8.39 -2.50 22.59
N TYR A 421 9.27 -2.72 23.57
CA TYR A 421 8.92 -2.65 25.00
C TYR A 421 8.37 -1.28 25.45
N GLU A 422 8.71 -0.19 24.74
CA GLU A 422 8.18 1.16 25.03
C GLU A 422 6.79 1.39 24.39
N GLY A 423 6.24 0.38 23.70
CA GLY A 423 4.97 0.51 22.96
C GLY A 423 5.09 1.27 21.65
N LYS A 424 6.30 1.54 21.15
CA LYS A 424 6.51 2.19 19.84
C LYS A 424 6.50 1.15 18.73
N MET A 425 5.86 1.50 17.62
CA MET A 425 5.86 0.66 16.43
C MET A 425 7.21 0.63 15.71
N LYS A 426 7.46 -0.48 15.02
CA LYS A 426 8.61 -0.69 14.13
C LYS A 426 8.15 -1.38 12.85
N PHE A 427 8.60 -0.89 11.70
CA PHE A 427 8.43 -1.55 10.41
C PHE A 427 9.63 -2.46 10.16
N VAL A 428 9.36 -3.75 9.91
CA VAL A 428 10.36 -4.73 9.48
C VAL A 428 10.03 -5.09 8.03
N ILE A 429 10.96 -4.78 7.13
CA ILE A 429 10.75 -4.80 5.68
C ILE A 429 11.74 -5.78 5.07
N ALA A 430 11.32 -6.55 4.07
CA ALA A 430 12.20 -7.42 3.29
C ALA A 430 11.77 -7.50 1.83
N GLU A 431 12.71 -7.85 0.97
CA GLU A 431 12.47 -8.10 -0.45
C GLU A 431 13.00 -9.46 -0.86
N GLY A 432 12.28 -10.10 -1.77
CA GLY A 432 12.63 -11.41 -2.31
C GLY A 432 12.03 -11.62 -3.69
N GLU A 433 11.92 -12.88 -4.08
CA GLU A 433 11.30 -13.31 -5.33
C GLU A 433 10.30 -14.43 -5.08
N SER A 434 9.11 -14.32 -5.67
CA SER A 434 8.16 -15.41 -5.86
C SER A 434 8.64 -16.25 -7.04
N ILE A 435 9.18 -17.45 -6.79
CA ILE A 435 9.77 -18.30 -7.83
C ILE A 435 8.79 -19.35 -8.34
N ALA A 436 8.98 -19.74 -9.61
CA ALA A 436 8.18 -20.78 -10.25
C ALA A 436 8.29 -22.14 -9.52
N GLY A 437 7.20 -22.91 -9.56
CA GLY A 437 7.18 -24.29 -9.05
C GLY A 437 5.81 -24.72 -8.54
N PRO A 438 5.68 -26.00 -8.15
CA PRO A 438 4.47 -26.51 -7.52
C PRO A 438 4.30 -25.95 -6.10
N ILE A 439 3.05 -25.84 -5.67
CA ILE A 439 2.67 -25.51 -4.29
C ILE A 439 1.81 -26.64 -3.71
N PRO A 440 1.76 -26.81 -2.37
CA PRO A 440 0.91 -27.83 -1.76
C PRO A 440 -0.58 -27.61 -2.11
N PRO A 441 -1.30 -28.62 -2.63
CA PRO A 441 -2.73 -28.50 -2.99
C PRO A 441 -3.62 -28.60 -1.75
N THR A 442 -3.44 -27.67 -0.83
CA THR A 442 -4.01 -27.68 0.53
C THR A 442 -5.24 -26.81 0.69
N GLY A 443 -5.70 -26.13 -0.38
CA GLY A 443 -6.77 -25.15 -0.27
C GLY A 443 -6.36 -23.82 0.36
N ASN A 444 -5.05 -23.59 0.49
CA ASN A 444 -4.43 -22.40 1.07
C ASN A 444 -3.51 -21.72 0.05
N THR A 445 -3.35 -20.40 0.17
CA THR A 445 -2.38 -19.67 -0.65
C THR A 445 -0.97 -20.00 -0.20
N ASN A 446 -0.12 -20.34 -1.15
CA ASN A 446 1.29 -20.60 -0.92
C ASN A 446 2.07 -20.06 -2.12
N THR A 447 3.19 -19.38 -1.89
CA THR A 447 4.18 -19.09 -2.90
C THR A 447 5.56 -19.54 -2.45
N ARG A 448 6.45 -19.84 -3.41
CA ARG A 448 7.83 -20.18 -3.14
C ARG A 448 8.63 -18.89 -3.00
N GLY A 449 8.86 -18.45 -1.76
CA GLY A 449 9.64 -17.25 -1.47
C GLY A 449 11.13 -17.54 -1.43
N PHE A 450 11.86 -16.97 -2.38
CA PHE A 450 13.32 -16.98 -2.40
C PHE A 450 13.86 -15.64 -1.90
N PHE A 451 14.76 -15.68 -0.93
CA PHE A 451 15.35 -14.51 -0.31
C PHE A 451 16.86 -14.67 -0.25
N LYS A 452 17.58 -13.66 -0.72
CA LYS A 452 19.04 -13.66 -0.69
C LYS A 452 19.54 -13.55 0.77
N PRO A 453 20.76 -14.03 1.06
CA PRO A 453 21.65 -14.77 0.17
C PRO A 453 21.28 -16.26 0.10
N ASP A 454 20.58 -16.76 1.13
CA ASP A 454 20.04 -18.11 1.28
C ASP A 454 18.92 -18.07 2.33
N VAL A 455 18.03 -19.07 2.34
CA VAL A 455 16.83 -19.06 3.20
C VAL A 455 17.18 -19.04 4.69
N ARG A 456 18.30 -19.67 5.10
CA ARG A 456 18.69 -19.75 6.52
C ARG A 456 19.21 -18.42 7.00
N THR A 457 20.06 -17.77 6.22
CA THR A 457 20.62 -16.46 6.54
C THR A 457 19.53 -15.40 6.55
N PHE A 458 18.66 -15.39 5.55
CA PHE A 458 17.52 -14.48 5.51
C PHE A 458 16.61 -14.64 6.73
N LEU A 459 16.11 -15.85 7.01
CA LEU A 459 15.19 -16.07 8.12
C LEU A 459 15.82 -15.70 9.47
N LYS A 460 17.11 -15.97 9.69
CA LYS A 460 17.81 -15.53 10.90
C LYS A 460 17.81 -14.01 11.04
N ARG A 461 18.11 -13.28 9.97
CA ARG A 461 18.14 -11.81 9.98
C ARG A 461 16.73 -11.23 10.17
N TRP A 462 15.73 -11.78 9.48
CA TRP A 462 14.33 -11.38 9.62
C TRP A 462 13.85 -11.55 11.06
N ILE A 463 14.03 -12.74 11.64
CA ILE A 463 13.60 -13.05 13.01
C ILE A 463 14.35 -12.22 14.04
N GLN A 464 15.64 -11.91 13.80
CA GLN A 464 16.46 -11.10 14.72
C GLN A 464 15.93 -9.67 14.89
N GLU A 465 15.18 -9.14 13.91
CA GLU A 465 14.59 -7.81 13.99
C GLU A 465 13.29 -7.74 14.83
N GLY A 466 12.78 -8.88 15.30
CA GLY A 466 11.56 -9.00 16.08
C GLY A 466 10.26 -8.63 15.34
N PRO A 467 10.00 -9.20 14.14
CA PRO A 467 8.72 -9.03 13.45
C PRO A 467 7.61 -9.82 14.15
N THR A 468 6.36 -9.52 13.82
CA THR A 468 5.25 -10.46 14.01
C THR A 468 5.41 -11.67 13.09
N HIS A 469 4.78 -12.79 13.44
CA HIS A 469 4.76 -13.95 12.53
C HIS A 469 3.97 -13.66 11.24
N HIS A 470 2.94 -12.81 11.33
CA HIS A 470 2.21 -12.28 10.18
C HIS A 470 2.88 -11.07 9.55
N PHE A 471 2.68 -10.93 8.24
CA PHE A 471 3.11 -9.77 7.47
C PHE A 471 2.24 -9.57 6.22
N ALA A 472 2.28 -8.36 5.68
CA ALA A 472 1.71 -8.07 4.37
C ALA A 472 2.73 -8.41 3.27
N LEU A 473 2.24 -8.98 2.17
CA LEU A 473 3.01 -9.38 1.01
C LEU A 473 2.50 -8.69 -0.26
N GLY A 474 3.39 -7.96 -0.92
CA GLY A 474 3.11 -7.20 -2.14
C GLY A 474 4.03 -7.62 -3.29
N ILE A 475 3.64 -7.28 -4.52
CA ILE A 475 4.45 -7.48 -5.71
C ILE A 475 5.44 -6.32 -5.92
N GLY A 476 6.55 -6.56 -6.61
CA GLY A 476 7.58 -5.56 -6.84
C GLY A 476 8.59 -5.45 -5.68
N HIS A 477 9.63 -4.65 -5.90
CA HIS A 477 10.60 -4.22 -4.88
C HIS A 477 10.29 -2.78 -4.48
N HIS A 478 9.73 -2.61 -3.28
CA HIS A 478 9.22 -1.34 -2.75
C HIS A 478 9.67 -1.06 -1.31
N ALA A 479 10.73 -1.72 -0.83
CA ALA A 479 11.21 -1.55 0.53
C ALA A 479 11.58 -0.11 0.85
N GLU A 480 12.22 0.58 -0.10
CA GLU A 480 12.60 1.99 0.04
C GLU A 480 11.37 2.92 0.12
N SER A 481 10.32 2.66 -0.66
CA SER A 481 9.06 3.42 -0.59
C SER A 481 8.38 3.24 0.78
N ILE A 482 8.35 2.02 1.30
CA ILE A 482 7.80 1.71 2.63
C ILE A 482 8.65 2.35 3.74
N ARG A 483 9.98 2.38 3.59
CA ARG A 483 10.88 3.08 4.50
C ARG A 483 10.63 4.59 4.51
N LYS A 484 10.43 5.21 3.33
CA LYS A 484 10.03 6.63 3.22
C LYS A 484 8.71 6.90 3.95
N ILE A 485 7.72 6.01 3.82
CA ILE A 485 6.44 6.10 4.57
C ILE A 485 6.69 6.05 6.08
N ALA A 486 7.50 5.10 6.56
CA ALA A 486 7.85 5.01 7.98
C ALA A 486 8.54 6.29 8.48
N ASP A 487 9.46 6.84 7.70
CA ASP A 487 10.15 8.10 7.99
C ASP A 487 9.16 9.27 8.14
N TYR A 488 8.16 9.39 7.26
CA TYR A 488 7.12 10.41 7.35
C TYR A 488 6.16 10.22 8.53
N LEU A 489 5.87 8.96 8.89
CA LEU A 489 5.10 8.61 10.08
C LEU A 489 5.91 8.69 11.38
N LYS A 490 7.23 8.93 11.30
CA LYS A 490 8.16 8.92 12.43
C LYS A 490 8.17 7.57 13.16
N ILE A 491 8.03 6.49 12.40
CA ILE A 491 8.09 5.10 12.86
C ILE A 491 9.48 4.54 12.57
N GLU A 492 10.05 3.79 13.51
CA GLU A 492 11.31 3.09 13.30
C GLU A 492 11.15 2.07 12.15
N SER A 493 12.14 1.97 11.26
CA SER A 493 12.09 0.98 10.19
C SER A 493 13.44 0.34 9.93
N VAL A 494 13.42 -0.93 9.57
CA VAL A 494 14.59 -1.69 9.13
C VAL A 494 14.27 -2.44 7.84
N ILE A 495 15.21 -2.39 6.87
CA ILE A 495 15.18 -3.24 5.68
C ILE A 495 16.15 -4.39 5.92
N VAL A 496 15.62 -5.60 5.97
CA VAL A 496 16.37 -6.84 6.14
C VAL A 496 16.94 -7.23 4.79
N ASN A 497 18.21 -6.89 4.59
CA ASN A 497 18.92 -7.23 3.36
C ASN A 497 19.41 -8.69 3.37
N GLY A 498 19.44 -9.27 2.17
CA GLY A 498 20.21 -10.48 1.87
C GLY A 498 21.71 -10.29 1.92
#